data_AF-A0A3E2N663-F1
#
_entry.id   AF-A0A3E2N663-F1
#
_cell.length_a   1.000
_cell.length_b   1.000
_cell.length_c   1.000
_cell.angle_alpha   90.00
_cell.angle_beta   90.00
_cell.angle_gamma   90.00
#
_symmetry.space_group_name_H-M   'P 1'
#
loop_
_entity.id
_entity.type
_entity.pdbx_description
1 polymer ?
#
loop_
_entity_poly.entity_id
_entity_poly.type
_entity_poly.pdbx_seq_one_letter_code
_entity_poly.pdbx_strand_id
1 'polypeptide(L)'
;MEKKIRSIYEIEFSEIVSWDEENDFPGDMNPIISVDGEDPSFITASITEAYRFYREHKDDLADDEYCELTAREIEISDKEWTELINKGKLDYSDYSKYETRANFRGLAWNFSYKGKTDSDDSTLEELLIVQSENFNMRVICERAGISYSTYRGFKNNKQPFSRQKIYELLRTMKAIGSECWDEDLEDAYKINKSIVEKYHLD
;
A
#
# COMPACT_ATOMS: atom_id res chain seq x y z
N MET A 1 10.85 20.94 17.23
CA MET A 1 9.70 20.08 16.90
C MET A 1 10.30 18.78 16.41
N GLU A 2 10.01 17.67 17.09
CA GLU A 2 10.58 16.36 16.73
C GLU A 2 10.04 15.95 15.35
N LYS A 3 10.94 15.54 14.45
CA LYS A 3 10.56 15.01 13.15
C LYS A 3 10.49 13.48 13.22
N LYS A 4 9.66 12.89 12.36
CA LYS A 4 9.46 11.45 12.23
C LYS A 4 9.68 11.04 10.79
N ILE A 5 10.10 9.79 10.60
CA ILE A 5 10.13 9.15 9.28
C ILE A 5 8.71 8.73 8.91
N ARG A 6 8.27 9.10 7.72
CA ARG A 6 6.96 8.75 7.14
C ARG A 6 7.11 8.48 5.65
N SER A 7 6.10 7.86 5.05
CA SER A 7 6.12 7.50 3.63
C SER A 7 5.16 8.36 2.82
N ILE A 8 5.61 8.91 1.69
CA ILE A 8 4.76 9.33 0.58
C ILE A 8 4.60 8.15 -0.35
N TYR A 9 3.39 7.96 -0.89
CA TYR A 9 3.06 6.86 -1.77
C TYR A 9 2.90 7.38 -3.19
N GLU A 10 3.63 6.78 -4.12
CA GLU A 10 3.73 7.20 -5.51
C GLU A 10 3.31 6.04 -6.40
N ILE A 11 2.37 6.32 -7.30
CA ILE A 11 1.88 5.38 -8.29
C ILE A 11 2.26 5.92 -9.66
N GLU A 12 3.05 5.14 -10.37
CA GLU A 12 3.55 5.48 -11.70
C GLU A 12 3.17 4.39 -12.70
N PHE A 13 2.93 4.83 -13.94
CA PHE A 13 2.67 3.96 -15.08
C PHE A 13 3.80 4.13 -16.07
N SER A 14 4.22 3.02 -16.69
CA SER A 14 5.28 3.02 -17.68
C SER A 14 4.96 2.11 -18.85
N GLU A 15 5.42 2.50 -20.03
CA GLU A 15 5.49 1.63 -21.21
C GLU A 15 6.76 0.78 -21.13
N ILE A 16 6.63 -0.52 -21.33
CA ILE A 16 7.72 -1.47 -21.33
C ILE A 16 8.40 -1.47 -22.71
N VAL A 17 9.61 -0.96 -22.77
CA VAL A 17 10.38 -0.79 -24.01
C VAL A 17 11.15 -2.06 -24.35
N SER A 18 11.68 -2.75 -23.34
CA SER A 18 12.47 -3.96 -23.52
C SER A 18 12.16 -5.02 -22.45
N TRP A 19 12.48 -6.27 -22.77
CA TRP A 19 12.27 -7.41 -21.89
C TRP A 19 13.61 -7.97 -21.44
N ASP A 20 13.76 -8.20 -20.14
CA ASP A 20 14.89 -8.92 -19.57
C ASP A 20 14.58 -10.42 -19.58
N GLU A 21 15.13 -11.13 -20.57
CA GLU A 21 14.98 -12.58 -20.71
C GLU A 21 15.69 -13.39 -19.60
N GLU A 22 16.66 -12.81 -18.89
CA GLU A 22 17.37 -13.52 -17.81
C GLU A 22 16.52 -13.55 -16.53
N ASN A 23 15.88 -12.43 -16.20
CA ASN A 23 15.04 -12.29 -15.01
C ASN A 23 13.55 -12.53 -15.27
N ASP A 24 13.17 -12.72 -16.54
CA ASP A 24 11.79 -12.79 -17.02
C ASP A 24 10.93 -11.63 -16.48
N PHE A 25 11.45 -10.41 -16.65
CA PHE A 25 10.88 -9.19 -16.09
C PHE A 25 11.02 -8.00 -17.06
N PRO A 26 10.21 -6.94 -16.95
CA PRO A 26 10.44 -5.70 -17.68
C PRO A 26 11.86 -5.16 -17.50
N GLY A 27 12.51 -4.81 -18.61
CA GLY A 27 13.85 -4.22 -18.63
C GLY A 27 13.77 -2.69 -18.62
N ASP A 28 13.95 -2.08 -19.78
CA ASP A 28 13.81 -0.63 -19.94
C ASP A 28 12.33 -0.24 -19.98
N MET A 29 12.01 0.86 -19.31
CA MET A 29 10.65 1.40 -19.19
C MET A 29 10.66 2.91 -19.38
N ASN A 30 9.65 3.43 -20.05
CA ASN A 30 9.42 4.86 -20.22
C ASN A 30 8.18 5.29 -19.43
N PRO A 31 8.24 6.35 -18.61
CA PRO A 31 7.08 6.81 -17.86
C PRO A 31 5.98 7.32 -18.79
N ILE A 32 4.75 6.91 -18.52
CA ILE A 32 3.55 7.42 -19.19
C ILE A 32 3.18 8.74 -18.52
N ILE A 33 3.57 9.84 -19.15
CA ILE A 33 3.36 11.19 -18.62
C ILE A 33 1.98 11.79 -18.93
N SER A 34 1.21 11.17 -19.85
CA SER A 34 -0.14 11.62 -20.16
C SER A 34 -0.99 10.53 -20.83
N VAL A 35 -2.23 10.38 -20.37
CA VAL A 35 -3.32 9.61 -21.00
C VAL A 35 -4.50 10.57 -21.20
N ASP A 36 -5.00 10.70 -22.42
CA ASP A 36 -6.09 11.63 -22.78
C ASP A 36 -5.86 13.10 -22.34
N GLY A 37 -4.60 13.52 -22.21
CA GLY A 37 -4.21 14.86 -21.79
C GLY A 37 -4.08 15.06 -20.28
N GLU A 38 -4.27 14.01 -19.48
CA GLU A 38 -4.12 14.03 -18.02
C GLU A 38 -2.94 13.17 -17.57
N ASP A 39 -2.27 13.56 -16.48
CA ASP A 39 -1.20 12.79 -15.85
C ASP A 39 -1.83 11.62 -15.07
N PRO A 40 -1.56 10.36 -15.47
CA PRO A 40 -2.16 9.19 -14.82
C PRO A 40 -1.54 8.90 -13.45
N SER A 41 -0.42 9.56 -13.08
CA SER A 41 0.24 9.33 -11.80
C SER A 41 -0.59 9.82 -10.62
N PHE A 42 -0.36 9.16 -9.48
CA PHE A 42 -1.03 9.50 -8.23
C PHE A 42 -0.04 9.49 -7.08
N ILE A 43 0.04 10.61 -6.37
CA ILE A 43 0.91 10.80 -5.22
C ILE A 43 0.06 11.22 -4.03
N THR A 44 0.21 10.54 -2.89
CA THR A 44 -0.55 10.85 -1.67
C THR A 44 0.24 10.49 -0.42
N ALA A 45 -0.11 11.10 0.71
CA ALA A 45 0.36 10.71 2.03
C ALA A 45 -0.47 9.55 2.63
N SER A 46 -1.58 9.16 2.00
CA SER A 46 -2.49 8.12 2.46
C SER A 46 -2.26 6.78 1.76
N ILE A 47 -1.72 5.79 2.48
CA ILE A 47 -1.56 4.42 1.96
C ILE A 47 -2.90 3.81 1.52
N THR A 48 -3.99 4.13 2.21
CA THR A 48 -5.32 3.61 1.88
C THR A 48 -5.79 4.14 0.53
N GLU A 49 -5.62 5.44 0.27
CA GLU A 49 -5.99 6.04 -1.01
C GLU A 49 -5.07 5.57 -2.13
N ALA A 50 -3.75 5.51 -1.87
CA ALA A 50 -2.79 4.99 -2.84
C ALA A 50 -3.14 3.56 -3.24
N TYR A 51 -3.40 2.68 -2.28
CA TYR A 51 -3.73 1.30 -2.57
C TYR A 51 -5.10 1.15 -3.25
N ARG A 52 -6.10 1.99 -2.91
CA ARG A 52 -7.37 2.02 -3.64
C ARG A 52 -7.14 2.38 -5.11
N PHE A 53 -6.43 3.48 -5.37
CA PHE A 53 -6.10 3.93 -6.72
C PHE A 53 -5.35 2.85 -7.51
N TYR A 54 -4.29 2.28 -6.92
CA TYR A 54 -3.51 1.21 -7.55
C TYR A 54 -4.39 0.04 -8.01
N ARG A 55 -5.30 -0.44 -7.14
CA ARG A 55 -6.17 -1.57 -7.49
C ARG A 55 -7.20 -1.26 -8.56
N GLU A 56 -7.73 -0.05 -8.57
CA GLU A 56 -8.69 0.38 -9.58
C GLU A 56 -8.06 0.38 -10.98
N HIS A 57 -6.75 0.63 -11.09
CA HIS A 57 -6.09 0.80 -12.38
C HIS A 57 -5.20 -0.37 -12.80
N LYS A 58 -4.70 -1.19 -11.85
CA LYS A 58 -3.76 -2.27 -12.17
C LYS A 58 -4.33 -3.30 -13.14
N ASP A 59 -5.65 -3.52 -13.14
CA ASP A 59 -6.29 -4.55 -13.97
C ASP A 59 -6.69 -4.01 -15.35
N ASP A 60 -6.60 -2.69 -15.56
CA ASP A 60 -6.96 -1.98 -16.80
C ASP A 60 -5.71 -1.66 -17.66
N LEU A 61 -4.56 -2.25 -17.35
CA LEU A 61 -3.32 -2.05 -18.10
C LEU A 61 -3.45 -2.56 -19.54
N ALA A 62 -2.98 -1.76 -20.49
CA ALA A 62 -2.80 -2.20 -21.86
C ALA A 62 -1.63 -3.20 -21.97
N ASP A 63 -1.56 -3.90 -23.11
CA ASP A 63 -0.37 -4.69 -23.39
C ASP A 63 0.84 -3.76 -23.57
N ASP A 64 1.97 -4.17 -23.02
CA ASP A 64 3.21 -3.40 -22.88
C ASP A 64 3.19 -2.30 -21.81
N GLU A 65 2.29 -2.36 -20.82
CA GLU A 65 2.26 -1.43 -19.68
C GLU A 65 2.66 -2.08 -18.34
N TYR A 66 3.23 -1.25 -17.49
CA TYR A 66 3.66 -1.54 -16.13
C TYR A 66 3.10 -0.50 -15.17
N CYS A 67 2.56 -0.93 -14.03
CA CYS A 67 2.10 -0.07 -12.95
C CYS A 67 2.80 -0.48 -11.65
N GLU A 68 3.30 0.51 -10.90
CA GLU A 68 3.94 0.27 -9.61
C GLU A 68 3.45 1.26 -8.56
N LEU A 69 3.24 0.76 -7.35
CA LEU A 69 3.04 1.52 -6.13
C LEU A 69 4.33 1.46 -5.31
N THR A 70 4.94 2.62 -5.06
CA THR A 70 6.14 2.74 -4.22
C THR A 70 5.87 3.55 -2.96
N ALA A 71 6.72 3.35 -1.94
CA ALA A 71 6.83 4.19 -0.77
C ALA A 71 8.17 4.93 -0.76
N ARG A 72 8.10 6.26 -0.57
CA ARG A 72 9.25 7.14 -0.41
C ARG A 72 9.32 7.71 0.99
N GLU A 73 10.45 7.50 1.67
CA GLU A 73 10.67 8.00 3.03
C GLU A 73 11.02 9.50 3.09
N ILE A 74 10.25 10.23 3.89
CA ILE A 74 10.45 11.65 4.21
C ILE A 74 10.64 11.86 5.71
N GLU A 75 11.36 12.92 6.09
CA GLU A 75 11.54 13.32 7.49
C GLU A 75 10.80 14.64 7.77
N ILE A 76 9.67 14.51 8.47
CA ILE A 76 8.66 15.57 8.57
C ILE A 76 8.09 15.68 9.99
N SER A 77 7.63 16.88 10.38
CA SER A 77 6.92 17.05 11.65
C SER A 77 5.45 16.61 11.59
N ASP A 78 4.83 16.39 12.75
CA ASP A 78 3.40 16.05 12.85
C ASP A 78 2.48 17.11 12.23
N LYS A 79 2.83 18.40 12.38
CA LYS A 79 2.06 19.50 11.81
C LYS A 79 2.11 19.47 10.28
N GLU A 80 3.31 19.42 9.71
CA GLU A 80 3.52 19.41 8.27
C GLU A 80 2.94 18.14 7.62
N TRP A 81 3.03 17.00 8.30
CA TRP A 81 2.39 15.77 7.83
C TRP A 81 0.87 15.86 7.76
N THR A 82 0.25 16.47 8.78
CA THR A 82 -1.21 16.70 8.78
C THR A 82 -1.61 17.59 7.59
N GLU A 83 -0.78 18.58 7.24
CA GLU A 83 -1.01 19.42 6.06
C GLU A 83 -0.94 18.60 4.75
N LEU A 84 0.02 17.67 4.61
CA LEU A 84 0.11 16.78 3.44
C LEU A 84 -1.08 15.81 3.35
N ILE A 85 -1.45 15.15 4.45
CA ILE A 85 -2.61 14.24 4.49
C ILE A 85 -3.89 14.96 4.05
N ASN A 86 -4.13 16.18 4.55
CA ASN A 86 -5.33 16.93 4.22
C ASN A 86 -5.38 17.43 2.77
N LYS A 87 -4.25 17.45 2.05
CA LYS A 87 -4.22 17.83 0.63
C LYS A 87 -4.75 16.71 -0.28
N GLY A 88 -4.66 15.45 0.15
CA GLY A 88 -5.04 14.29 -0.67
C GLY A 88 -4.02 14.05 -1.78
N LYS A 89 -4.32 14.48 -3.03
CA LYS A 89 -3.37 14.40 -4.15
C LYS A 89 -2.25 15.44 -3.99
N LEU A 90 -1.02 14.97 -4.11
CA LEU A 90 0.20 15.76 -3.96
C LEU A 90 0.92 15.95 -5.29
N ASP A 91 1.68 17.03 -5.37
CA ASP A 91 2.71 17.29 -6.36
C ASP A 91 4.09 17.08 -5.73
N TYR A 92 5.11 16.76 -6.53
CA TYR A 92 6.49 16.61 -6.05
C TYR A 92 6.99 17.81 -5.22
N SER A 93 6.58 19.04 -5.59
CA SER A 93 6.95 20.26 -4.87
C SER A 93 6.40 20.35 -3.44
N ASP A 94 5.34 19.60 -3.10
CA ASP A 94 4.75 19.65 -1.76
C ASP A 94 5.67 19.02 -0.71
N TYR A 95 6.34 17.92 -1.07
CA TYR A 95 7.07 17.09 -0.12
C TYR A 95 8.57 16.95 -0.41
N SER A 96 9.05 17.29 -1.61
CA SER A 96 10.47 17.19 -2.01
C SER A 96 11.48 17.76 -0.98
N LYS A 97 11.13 18.86 -0.30
CA LYS A 97 11.98 19.47 0.74
C LYS A 97 12.16 18.62 2.01
N TYR A 98 11.36 17.56 2.17
CA TYR A 98 11.37 16.61 3.29
C TYR A 98 12.04 15.29 2.94
N GLU A 99 12.45 15.08 1.68
CA GLU A 99 13.04 13.83 1.23
C GLU A 99 14.29 13.48 2.04
N THR A 100 14.33 12.22 2.44
CA THR A 100 15.55 11.65 3.00
C THR A 100 16.39 11.05 1.89
N ARG A 101 17.66 10.74 2.18
CA ARG A 101 18.50 9.97 1.25
C ARG A 101 18.12 8.48 1.21
N ALA A 102 17.10 8.06 1.96
CA ALA A 102 16.68 6.67 2.03
C ALA A 102 15.96 6.24 0.75
N ASN A 103 16.03 4.94 0.48
CA ASN A 103 15.58 4.32 -0.76
C ASN A 103 14.06 4.36 -0.93
N PHE A 104 13.65 4.31 -2.19
CA PHE A 104 12.33 3.86 -2.59
C PHE A 104 12.13 2.40 -2.25
N ARG A 105 10.92 2.05 -1.85
CA ARG A 105 10.52 0.66 -1.66
C ARG A 105 9.30 0.38 -2.53
N GLY A 106 9.43 -0.53 -3.49
CA GLY A 106 8.27 -1.08 -4.21
C GLY A 106 7.37 -1.84 -3.24
N LEU A 107 6.08 -1.53 -3.26
CA LEU A 107 5.06 -2.16 -2.42
C LEU A 107 4.19 -3.12 -3.22
N ALA A 108 3.84 -2.73 -4.44
CA ALA A 108 3.09 -3.56 -5.36
C ALA A 108 3.40 -3.17 -6.80
N TRP A 109 3.31 -4.12 -7.71
CA TRP A 109 3.42 -3.87 -9.14
C TRP A 109 2.58 -4.88 -9.93
N ASN A 110 2.19 -4.49 -11.14
CA ASN A 110 1.50 -5.34 -12.10
C ASN A 110 1.95 -4.95 -13.51
N PHE A 111 2.03 -5.93 -14.41
CA PHE A 111 2.33 -5.65 -15.81
C PHE A 111 1.65 -6.60 -16.79
N SER A 112 1.50 -6.12 -18.03
CA SER A 112 1.23 -6.94 -19.20
C SER A 112 2.27 -6.65 -20.27
N TYR A 113 2.89 -7.69 -20.84
CA TYR A 113 3.87 -7.54 -21.91
C TYR A 113 3.80 -8.72 -22.88
N LYS A 114 3.31 -8.49 -24.10
CA LYS A 114 3.23 -9.48 -25.18
C LYS A 114 2.62 -10.81 -24.72
N GLY A 115 1.56 -10.74 -23.92
CA GLY A 115 0.86 -11.90 -23.35
C GLY A 115 1.51 -12.53 -22.11
N LYS A 116 2.61 -11.96 -21.58
CA LYS A 116 3.13 -12.25 -20.23
C LYS A 116 2.46 -11.32 -19.22
N THR A 117 2.08 -11.85 -18.07
CA THR A 117 1.52 -11.08 -16.95
C THR A 117 2.09 -11.60 -15.65
N ASP A 118 2.53 -10.70 -14.76
CA ASP A 118 2.90 -11.04 -13.39
C ASP A 118 2.56 -9.87 -12.46
N SER A 119 2.49 -10.14 -11.16
CA SER A 119 2.16 -9.14 -10.15
C SER A 119 2.74 -9.49 -8.78
N ASP A 120 3.13 -8.47 -8.01
CA ASP A 120 3.38 -8.58 -6.57
C ASP A 120 2.53 -7.59 -5.78
N ASP A 121 2.15 -7.98 -4.56
CA ASP A 121 1.38 -7.12 -3.65
C ASP A 121 1.78 -7.41 -2.20
N SER A 122 2.64 -6.54 -1.68
CA SER A 122 3.07 -6.47 -0.28
C SER A 122 2.41 -5.32 0.48
N THR A 123 1.46 -4.60 -0.14
CA THR A 123 0.86 -3.37 0.39
C THR A 123 0.14 -3.57 1.72
N LEU A 124 -0.38 -4.77 1.97
CA LEU A 124 -1.05 -5.11 3.24
C LEU A 124 -0.15 -4.98 4.46
N GLU A 125 1.11 -5.37 4.33
CA GLU A 125 2.06 -5.30 5.43
C GLU A 125 2.35 -3.85 5.78
N GLU A 126 2.60 -3.02 4.76
CA GLU A 126 2.78 -1.57 4.90
C GLU A 126 1.53 -0.93 5.53
N LEU A 127 0.34 -1.25 5.03
CA LEU A 127 -0.93 -0.74 5.56
C LEU A 127 -1.08 -1.06 7.04
N LEU A 128 -0.82 -2.29 7.47
CA LEU A 128 -0.86 -2.66 8.89
C LEU A 128 0.18 -1.90 9.71
N ILE A 129 1.42 -1.78 9.22
CA ILE A 129 2.49 -1.07 9.93
C ILE A 129 2.10 0.39 10.16
N VAL A 130 1.62 1.07 9.12
CA VAL A 130 1.22 2.49 9.17
C VAL A 130 0.00 2.68 10.07
N GLN A 131 -1.06 1.90 9.86
CA GLN A 131 -2.29 2.05 10.65
C GLN A 131 -2.05 1.75 12.13
N SER A 132 -1.16 0.82 12.44
CA SER A 132 -0.85 0.46 13.82
C SER A 132 -0.34 1.61 14.70
N GLU A 133 0.17 2.69 14.11
CA GLU A 133 0.64 3.86 14.86
C GLU A 133 -0.52 4.65 15.50
N ASN A 134 -1.72 4.50 14.94
CA ASN A 134 -2.92 5.21 15.37
C ASN A 134 -3.72 4.43 16.43
N PHE A 135 -3.34 3.18 16.72
CA PHE A 135 -4.08 2.31 17.64
C PHE A 135 -3.25 1.79 18.80
N ASN A 136 -3.94 1.52 19.91
CA ASN A 136 -3.37 0.69 20.97
C ASN A 136 -3.34 -0.78 20.52
N MET A 137 -2.22 -1.18 19.92
CA MET A 137 -2.08 -2.51 19.34
C MET A 137 -2.24 -3.67 20.33
N ARG A 138 -2.07 -3.46 21.64
CA ARG A 138 -2.39 -4.52 22.62
C ARG A 138 -3.88 -4.84 22.62
N VAL A 139 -4.72 -3.81 22.59
CA VAL A 139 -6.18 -3.95 22.56
C VAL A 139 -6.64 -4.53 21.23
N ILE A 140 -6.05 -4.07 20.11
CA ILE A 140 -6.36 -4.62 18.78
C ILE A 140 -6.02 -6.11 18.71
N CYS A 141 -4.81 -6.49 19.13
CA CYS A 141 -4.35 -7.88 19.13
C CYS A 141 -5.27 -8.77 20.00
N GLU A 142 -5.61 -8.32 21.21
CA GLU A 142 -6.50 -9.04 22.11
C GLU A 142 -7.87 -9.30 21.47
N ARG A 143 -8.49 -8.27 20.87
CA ARG A 143 -9.80 -8.39 20.21
C ARG A 143 -9.75 -9.27 18.95
N ALA A 144 -8.64 -9.24 18.22
CA ALA A 144 -8.43 -10.08 17.04
C ALA A 144 -8.07 -11.53 17.40
N GLY A 145 -7.88 -11.88 18.67
CA GLY A 145 -7.41 -13.21 19.08
C GLY A 145 -5.95 -13.49 18.69
N ILE A 146 -5.15 -12.45 18.46
CA ILE A 146 -3.75 -12.54 18.04
C ILE A 146 -2.84 -12.14 19.21
N SER A 147 -1.77 -12.89 19.42
CA SER A 147 -0.79 -12.49 20.45
C SER A 147 -0.06 -11.20 20.06
N TYR A 148 -0.02 -10.25 21.00
CA TYR A 148 0.78 -9.02 20.85
C TYR A 148 2.28 -9.31 20.64
N SER A 149 2.79 -10.43 21.18
CA SER A 149 4.18 -10.82 20.94
C SER A 149 4.43 -11.20 19.47
N THR A 150 3.47 -11.89 18.84
CA THR A 150 3.54 -12.26 17.43
C THR A 150 3.50 -11.03 16.55
N TYR A 151 2.58 -10.10 16.82
CA TYR A 151 2.53 -8.82 16.11
C TYR A 151 3.83 -8.01 16.25
N ARG A 152 4.42 -7.93 17.45
CA ARG A 152 5.72 -7.25 17.63
C ARG A 152 6.86 -7.95 16.87
N GLY A 153 6.85 -9.28 16.81
CA GLY A 153 7.81 -10.05 16.02
C GLY A 153 7.75 -9.70 14.54
N PHE A 154 6.53 -9.57 14.00
CA PHE A 154 6.29 -9.07 12.65
C PHE A 154 6.85 -7.65 12.46
N LYS A 155 6.34 -6.66 13.21
CA LYS A 155 6.66 -5.25 13.00
C LYS A 155 8.15 -4.93 13.18
N ASN A 156 8.80 -5.51 14.18
CA ASN A 156 10.15 -5.11 14.56
C ASN A 156 11.25 -6.04 14.06
N ASN A 157 10.93 -7.32 13.83
CA ASN A 157 11.93 -8.35 13.53
C ASN A 157 11.72 -9.00 12.16
N LYS A 158 10.82 -8.45 11.33
CA LYS A 158 10.45 -9.00 10.00
C LYS A 158 10.09 -10.49 10.07
N GLN A 159 9.50 -10.94 11.19
CA GLN A 159 9.07 -12.33 11.29
C GLN A 159 7.88 -12.58 10.36
N PRO A 160 7.80 -13.77 9.74
CA PRO A 160 6.66 -14.13 8.91
C PRO A 160 5.34 -13.93 9.64
N PHE A 161 4.40 -13.28 8.96
CA PHE A 161 3.09 -12.97 9.51
C PHE A 161 2.04 -13.27 8.43
N SER A 162 1.11 -14.17 8.73
CA SER A 162 0.18 -14.63 7.70
C SER A 162 -0.76 -13.51 7.27
N ARG A 163 -1.08 -13.45 5.96
CA ARG A 163 -2.07 -12.50 5.42
C ARG A 163 -3.39 -12.52 6.21
N GLN A 164 -3.86 -13.71 6.62
CA GLN A 164 -5.04 -13.84 7.48
C GLN A 164 -4.95 -13.00 8.77
N LYS A 165 -3.81 -13.05 9.47
CA LYS A 165 -3.62 -12.28 10.71
C LYS A 165 -3.57 -10.78 10.44
N ILE A 166 -2.97 -10.37 9.32
CA ILE A 166 -2.97 -8.97 8.89
C ILE A 166 -4.41 -8.48 8.72
N TYR A 167 -5.24 -9.24 8.01
CA TYR A 167 -6.65 -8.91 7.82
C TYR A 167 -7.43 -8.84 9.14
N GLU A 168 -7.26 -9.82 10.03
CA GLU A 168 -7.95 -9.84 11.32
C GLU A 168 -7.62 -8.59 12.16
N LEU A 169 -6.35 -8.15 12.14
CA LEU A 169 -5.93 -6.91 12.82
C LEU A 169 -6.55 -5.66 12.17
N LEU A 170 -6.45 -5.53 10.84
CA LEU A 170 -6.98 -4.38 10.11
C LEU A 170 -8.51 -4.25 10.22
N ARG A 171 -9.22 -5.38 10.17
CA ARG A 171 -10.68 -5.43 10.39
C ARG A 171 -11.05 -5.04 11.82
N THR A 172 -10.26 -5.45 12.80
CA THR A 172 -10.44 -5.06 14.20
C THR A 172 -10.20 -3.56 14.40
N MET A 173 -9.21 -2.98 13.70
CA MET A 173 -8.99 -1.53 13.68
C MET A 173 -10.20 -0.78 13.10
N LYS A 174 -10.73 -1.23 11.95
CA LYS A 174 -11.95 -0.66 11.33
C LYS A 174 -13.13 -0.61 12.29
N ALA A 175 -13.35 -1.68 13.03
CA ALA A 175 -14.46 -1.78 13.98
C ALA A 175 -14.33 -0.78 15.15
N ILE A 176 -13.15 -0.20 15.37
CA ILE A 176 -12.85 0.75 16.45
C ILE A 176 -12.76 2.19 15.94
N GLY A 177 -12.25 2.39 14.72
CA GLY A 177 -12.12 3.70 14.07
C GLY A 177 -12.26 3.57 12.55
N SER A 178 -13.10 4.42 11.95
CA SER A 178 -13.57 4.32 10.57
C SER A 178 -12.58 4.79 9.49
N GLU A 179 -11.45 5.40 9.87
CA GLU A 179 -10.54 6.04 8.89
C GLU A 179 -9.42 5.13 8.37
N CYS A 180 -9.40 3.86 8.79
CA CYS A 180 -8.24 2.98 8.60
C CYS A 180 -8.44 1.88 7.54
N TRP A 181 -9.67 1.70 7.05
CA TRP A 181 -10.08 0.58 6.17
C TRP A 181 -11.44 0.85 5.54
N ASP A 182 -11.59 0.59 4.24
CA ASP A 182 -12.87 0.76 3.51
C ASP A 182 -13.50 -0.60 3.14
N GLU A 183 -14.80 -0.63 2.88
CA GLU A 183 -15.54 -1.81 2.40
C GLU A 183 -14.97 -2.34 1.07
N ASP A 184 -14.53 -1.46 0.17
CA ASP A 184 -13.87 -1.82 -1.09
C ASP A 184 -12.57 -2.62 -0.89
N LEU A 185 -11.89 -2.44 0.26
CA LEU A 185 -10.70 -3.21 0.63
C LEU A 185 -11.06 -4.63 1.07
N GLU A 186 -12.22 -4.81 1.68
CA GLU A 186 -12.71 -6.09 2.18
C GLU A 186 -13.16 -7.03 1.05
N ASP A 187 -13.80 -6.47 0.02
CA ASP A 187 -14.30 -7.22 -1.14
C ASP A 187 -13.18 -7.67 -2.09
N ALA A 188 -12.17 -6.83 -2.32
CA ALA A 188 -11.05 -7.14 -3.22
C ALA A 188 -10.25 -8.39 -2.80
N TYR A 189 -10.14 -8.64 -1.49
CA TYR A 189 -9.45 -9.83 -0.99
C TYR A 189 -10.31 -11.09 -0.97
N LYS A 190 -11.58 -11.02 -1.41
CA LYS A 190 -12.54 -12.14 -1.46
C LYS A 190 -12.37 -13.07 -0.26
N ILE A 191 -12.23 -12.50 0.94
CA ILE A 191 -12.00 -13.27 2.16
C ILE A 191 -13.31 -14.00 2.39
N ASN A 192 -13.31 -15.28 2.03
CA ASN A 192 -14.45 -16.17 2.10
C ASN A 192 -15.22 -15.94 3.41
N LYS A 193 -16.43 -15.37 3.31
CA LYS A 193 -17.42 -15.33 4.41
C LYS A 193 -17.67 -16.71 5.03
N SER A 194 -17.29 -17.79 4.34
CA SER A 194 -17.60 -19.18 4.67
C SER A 194 -16.95 -19.75 5.94
N ILE A 195 -16.01 -19.06 6.59
CA ILE A 195 -15.45 -19.54 7.88
C ILE A 195 -16.09 -18.83 9.09
N VAL A 196 -16.57 -17.59 8.94
CA VAL A 196 -17.15 -16.83 10.06
C VAL A 196 -18.60 -17.25 10.35
N GLU A 197 -19.38 -17.58 9.31
CA GLU A 197 -20.75 -18.09 9.50
C GLU A 197 -20.79 -19.53 10.06
N LYS A 198 -19.67 -20.27 10.00
CA LYS A 198 -19.61 -21.63 10.55
C LYS A 198 -19.47 -21.67 12.08
N TYR A 199 -19.19 -20.53 12.72
CA TYR A 199 -19.13 -20.41 14.18
C TYR A 199 -20.26 -19.56 14.79
N HIS A 200 -21.28 -19.21 13.98
CA HIS A 200 -22.51 -18.56 14.44
C HIS A 200 -23.76 -19.29 13.95
N LEU A 201 -23.81 -20.60 14.18
CA LEU A 201 -25.07 -21.35 14.20
C LEU A 201 -25.14 -22.17 15.50
N ASP A 202 -26.09 -21.73 16.33
CA ASP A 202 -26.66 -22.27 17.58
C ASP A 202 -25.75 -22.49 18.81
#